data_AF-A0A3A1RBQ2-F1
#
_entry.id   AF-A0A3A1RBQ2-F1
#
_cell.length_a   1.000
_cell.length_b   1.000
_cell.length_c   1.000
_cell.angle_alpha   90.00
_cell.angle_beta   90.00
_cell.angle_gamma   90.00
#
_symmetry.space_group_name_H-M   'P 1'
#
loop_
_entity.id
_entity.type
_entity.pdbx_description
1 polymer ?
#
loop_
_entity_poly.entity_id
_entity_poly.type
_entity_poly.pdbx_seq_one_letter_code
_entity_poly.pdbx_strand_id
1 'polypeptide(L)'
;MAQKNDLSKLQRLFEELQAVQFVLLELNLYLDTHPEDRAAIQQFNSYVTERRKIEKQIEKSFGPLLNFGLSKGGFPWKWTDSPWPWPL
;
A
#
# COMPACT_ATOMS: atom_id res chain seq x y z
N MET A 1 14.09 1.46 -22.93
CA MET A 1 12.72 0.89 -23.03
C MET A 1 12.25 0.23 -21.73
N ALA A 2 13.12 -0.36 -20.89
CA ALA A 2 12.74 -0.96 -19.60
C ALA A 2 12.14 0.05 -18.58
N GLN A 3 12.73 1.25 -18.47
CA GLN A 3 12.37 2.22 -17.43
C GLN A 3 10.94 2.80 -17.52
N LYS A 4 10.35 2.88 -18.73
CA LYS A 4 8.98 3.41 -18.91
C LYS A 4 7.90 2.40 -18.50
N ASN A 5 8.21 1.11 -18.61
CA ASN A 5 7.29 0.02 -18.27
C ASN A 5 7.26 -0.26 -16.75
N ASP A 6 8.40 -0.05 -16.08
CA ASP A 6 8.48 -0.19 -14.63
C ASP A 6 7.75 0.95 -13.90
N LEU A 7 7.82 2.18 -14.44
CA LEU A 7 7.07 3.32 -13.92
C LEU A 7 5.56 3.17 -14.08
N SER A 8 5.08 2.68 -15.23
CA SER A 8 3.63 2.45 -15.42
C SER A 8 3.10 1.34 -14.51
N LYS A 9 3.91 0.31 -14.26
CA LYS A 9 3.60 -0.73 -13.27
C LYS A 9 3.54 -0.17 -11.85
N LEU A 10 4.49 0.70 -11.49
CA LEU A 10 4.51 1.36 -10.19
C LEU A 10 3.26 2.22 -9.98
N GLN A 11 2.88 3.02 -10.97
CA GLN A 11 1.67 3.85 -10.94
C GLN A 11 0.41 3.02 -10.66
N ARG A 12 0.22 1.91 -11.37
CA ARG A 12 -0.92 1.00 -11.15
C ARG A 12 -0.96 0.44 -9.74
N LEU A 13 0.19 0.01 -9.20
CA LEU A 13 0.25 -0.49 -7.81
C LEU A 13 -0.10 0.60 -6.80
N PHE A 14 0.28 1.85 -7.05
CA PHE A 14 -0.10 2.99 -6.20
C PHE A 14 -1.59 3.32 -6.32
N GLU A 15 -2.16 3.30 -7.52
CA GLU A 15 -3.61 3.48 -7.73
C GLU A 15 -4.42 2.40 -6.99
N GLU A 16 -4.00 1.12 -7.10
CA GLU A 16 -4.61 0.01 -6.35
C GLU A 16 -4.47 0.21 -4.84
N LEU A 17 -3.29 0.62 -4.37
CA LEU A 17 -3.05 0.89 -2.95
C LEU A 17 -3.96 2.01 -2.44
N GLN A 18 -4.12 3.10 -3.19
CA GLN A 18 -4.99 4.23 -2.85
C GLN A 18 -6.46 3.81 -2.82
N ALA A 19 -6.92 3.02 -3.78
CA ALA A 19 -8.28 2.51 -3.81
C ALA A 19 -8.58 1.65 -2.57
N VAL A 20 -7.68 0.74 -2.21
CA VAL A 20 -7.83 -0.07 -0.98
C VAL A 20 -7.78 0.78 0.28
N GLN A 21 -6.93 1.80 0.34
CA GLN A 21 -6.88 2.74 1.46
C GLN A 21 -8.18 3.54 1.62
N PHE A 22 -8.79 3.95 0.51
CA PHE A 22 -10.10 4.59 0.53
C PHE A 22 -11.18 3.66 1.10
N VAL A 23 -11.23 2.41 0.63
CA VAL A 23 -12.19 1.42 1.17
C VAL A 23 -11.99 1.18 2.67
N LEU A 24 -10.75 1.09 3.13
CA LEU A 24 -10.45 0.95 4.56
C LEU A 24 -10.91 2.16 5.38
N LEU A 25 -10.74 3.37 4.86
CA LEU A 25 -11.22 4.59 5.50
C LEU A 25 -12.75 4.57 5.62
N GLU A 26 -13.45 4.30 4.52
CA GLU A 26 -14.92 4.27 4.49
C GLU A 26 -15.49 3.19 5.42
N LEU A 27 -14.90 1.98 5.43
CA LEU A 27 -15.31 0.92 6.34
C LEU A 27 -15.07 1.28 7.80
N ASN A 28 -13.97 1.97 8.11
CA ASN A 28 -13.71 2.45 9.47
C ASN A 28 -14.79 3.45 9.91
N LEU A 29 -15.10 4.44 9.07
CA LEU A 29 -16.14 5.44 9.35
C LEU A 29 -17.53 4.79 9.49
N TYR A 30 -17.85 3.78 8.68
CA TYR A 30 -19.09 3.02 8.83
C TYR A 30 -19.13 2.26 10.17
N LEU A 31 -18.05 1.56 10.51
CA LEU A 31 -17.95 0.78 11.75
C LEU A 31 -17.99 1.62 13.02
N ASP A 32 -17.57 2.89 12.96
CA ASP A 32 -17.74 3.84 14.07
C ASP A 32 -19.22 4.00 14.48
N THR A 33 -20.15 3.77 13.54
CA THR A 33 -21.60 3.82 13.77
C THR A 33 -22.26 2.45 13.86
N HIS A 34 -21.63 1.39 13.35
CA HIS A 34 -22.14 0.01 13.32
C HIS A 34 -21.09 -0.99 13.84
N PRO A 35 -20.67 -0.91 15.11
CA PRO A 35 -19.52 -1.66 15.63
C PRO A 35 -19.74 -3.17 15.74
N GLU A 36 -20.99 -3.65 15.69
CA GLU A 36 -21.33 -5.08 15.78
C GLU A 36 -21.56 -5.74 14.42
N ASP A 37 -21.43 -4.99 13.31
CA ASP A 37 -21.57 -5.52 11.96
C ASP A 37 -20.38 -6.42 11.60
N ARG A 38 -20.54 -7.72 11.85
CA ARG A 38 -19.51 -8.74 11.61
C ARG A 38 -19.09 -8.81 10.13
N ALA A 39 -20.00 -8.54 9.20
CA ALA A 39 -19.69 -8.61 7.78
C ALA A 39 -18.76 -7.44 7.39
N ALA A 40 -19.06 -6.23 7.85
CA ALA A 40 -18.18 -5.07 7.64
C ALA A 40 -16.81 -5.23 8.32
N ILE A 41 -16.76 -5.81 9.53
CA ILE A 41 -15.49 -6.14 10.20
C ILE A 41 -14.67 -7.14 9.39
N GLN A 42 -15.32 -8.20 8.87
CA GLN A 42 -14.63 -9.19 8.04
C GLN A 42 -14.08 -8.56 6.75
N GLN A 43 -14.89 -7.72 6.09
CA GLN A 43 -14.49 -7.01 4.89
C GLN A 43 -13.30 -6.08 5.16
N PHE A 44 -13.32 -5.33 6.26
CA PHE A 44 -12.20 -4.48 6.69
C PHE A 44 -10.92 -5.29 6.85
N ASN A 45 -10.96 -6.42 7.57
CA ASN A 45 -9.81 -7.30 7.76
C ASN A 45 -9.26 -7.90 6.45
N SER A 46 -10.15 -8.24 5.51
CA SER A 46 -9.76 -8.68 4.17
C SER A 46 -9.01 -7.60 3.42
N TYR A 47 -9.49 -6.35 3.43
CA TYR A 47 -8.79 -5.23 2.78
C TYR A 47 -7.48 -4.84 3.48
N VAL A 48 -7.37 -4.99 4.81
CA VAL A 48 -6.07 -4.84 5.51
C VAL A 48 -5.04 -5.83 4.97
N THR A 49 -5.48 -7.07 4.73
CA THR A 49 -4.62 -8.11 4.16
C THR A 49 -4.22 -7.80 2.72
N GLU A 50 -5.15 -7.29 1.92
CA GLU A 50 -4.92 -6.87 0.54
C GLU A 50 -3.93 -5.70 0.44
N ARG A 51 -4.14 -4.66 1.25
CA ARG A 51 -3.21 -3.52 1.36
C ARG A 51 -1.78 -3.98 1.60
N ARG A 52 -1.57 -4.87 2.59
CA ARG A 52 -0.24 -5.42 2.90
C ARG A 52 0.36 -6.22 1.75
N LYS A 53 -0.45 -6.87 0.91
CA LYS A 53 0.03 -7.57 -0.28
C LYS A 53 0.52 -6.58 -1.33
N ILE A 54 -0.19 -5.48 -1.55
CA ILE A 54 0.20 -4.43 -2.51
C ILE A 54 1.49 -3.74 -2.04
N GLU A 55 1.56 -3.34 -0.76
CA GLU A 55 2.76 -2.74 -0.15
C GLU A 55 3.99 -3.64 -0.35
N LYS A 56 3.87 -4.95 -0.08
CA LYS A 56 4.97 -5.91 -0.33
C LYS A 56 5.39 -6.02 -1.79
N GLN A 57 4.45 -5.90 -2.73
CA GLN A 57 4.76 -5.93 -4.16
C GLN A 57 5.55 -4.68 -4.57
N ILE A 58 5.15 -3.51 -4.07
CA ILE A 58 5.89 -2.26 -4.28
C ILE A 58 7.29 -2.40 -3.68
N GLU A 59 7.40 -2.84 -2.42
CA GLU A 59 8.69 -2.96 -1.73
C GLU A 59 9.67 -3.91 -2.43
N LYS A 60 9.16 -5.04 -2.93
CA LYS A 60 9.97 -6.04 -3.63
C LYS A 60 10.59 -5.48 -4.92
N SER A 61 9.87 -4.61 -5.62
CA SER A 61 10.28 -4.12 -6.94
C SER A 61 10.96 -2.75 -6.91
N PHE A 62 10.62 -1.90 -5.94
CA PHE A 62 10.99 -0.48 -5.97
C PHE A 62 11.71 0.02 -4.72
N GLY A 63 11.83 -0.79 -3.67
CA GLY A 63 12.46 -0.40 -2.42
C GLY A 63 11.45 -0.01 -1.33
N PRO A 64 11.93 0.33 -0.13
CA PRO A 64 11.10 0.47 1.05
C PRO A 64 10.06 1.61 0.93
N LEU A 65 8.84 1.37 1.43
CA LEU A 65 7.68 2.26 1.25
C LEU A 65 7.32 3.08 2.51
N LEU A 66 7.49 2.51 3.70
CA LEU A 66 7.04 3.07 4.99
C LEU A 66 8.21 3.26 5.96
N ASN A 67 8.39 4.50 6.44
CA ASN A 67 9.46 4.86 7.38
C ASN A 67 9.20 4.34 8.81
N PHE A 68 10.09 4.68 9.74
CA PHE A 68 9.96 4.33 11.17
C PHE A 68 9.96 2.82 11.47
N GLY A 69 10.69 2.05 10.67
CA GLY A 69 10.84 0.59 10.86
C GLY A 69 9.65 -0.24 10.38
N LEU A 70 8.67 0.37 9.71
CA LEU A 70 7.53 -0.33 9.13
C LEU A 70 7.91 -1.12 7.88
N SER A 71 8.79 -0.57 7.04
CA SER A 71 9.46 -1.29 5.96
C SER A 71 10.88 -1.70 6.36
N LYS A 72 11.33 -2.85 5.84
CA LYS A 72 12.70 -3.31 6.03
C LYS A 72 13.67 -2.52 5.14
N GLY A 73 14.73 -1.98 5.74
CA GLY A 73 15.87 -1.45 4.99
C GLY A 73 16.61 -2.57 4.24
N GLY A 74 17.07 -2.28 3.03
CA GLY A 74 17.97 -3.16 2.28
C GLY A 74 19.44 -2.86 2.56
N PHE A 75 20.32 -3.76 2.08
CA PHE A 75 21.75 -3.50 1.92
C PHE A 75 22.11 -3.53 0.42
N PRO A 76 22.75 -2.49 -0.15
CA PRO A 76 23.02 -1.18 0.46
C PRO A 76 21.72 -0.44 0.84
N TRP A 77 21.82 0.62 1.64
CA TRP A 77 20.67 1.35 2.20
C TRP A 77 19.75 1.94 1.11
N LYS A 78 18.69 1.20 0.75
CA LYS A 78 17.84 1.51 -0.42
C LYS A 78 16.90 2.71 -0.27
N TRP A 79 16.83 3.33 0.91
CA TRP A 79 16.00 4.52 1.11
C TRP A 79 16.49 5.73 0.33
N THR A 80 17.78 5.78 -0.03
CA THR A 80 18.34 6.83 -0.91
C THR A 80 18.03 6.62 -2.38
N ASP A 81 17.62 5.40 -2.77
CA ASP A 81 17.52 4.97 -4.17
C ASP A 81 16.06 4.88 -4.67
N SER A 82 15.08 5.02 -3.76
CA SER A 82 13.67 4.97 -4.15
C SER A 82 13.31 6.20 -4.97
N PRO A 83 12.54 6.07 -6.07
CA PRO A 83 12.16 7.19 -6.91
C PRO A 83 11.32 8.17 -6.11
N TRP A 84 12.00 9.22 -5.66
CA TRP A 84 11.45 10.32 -4.88
C TRP A 84 11.04 11.44 -5.83
N PRO A 85 9.89 12.13 -5.61
CA PRO A 85 8.77 11.79 -4.74
C PRO A 85 7.90 10.67 -5.35
N TRP A 86 7.13 9.97 -4.51
CA TRP A 86 6.12 9.01 -4.98
C TRP A 86 5.31 9.64 -6.13
N PRO A 87 5.00 8.90 -7.21
CA PRO A 87 4.21 9.46 -8.29
C PRO A 87 2.87 9.96 -7.73
N LEU A 88 2.72 11.29 -7.70
CA LEU A 88 1.45 11.99 -7.53
C LEU A 88 0.75 12.10 -8.88
#